data_AF-A0A2G6P3N8-F1
#
_entry.id   AF-A0A2G6P3N8-F1
#
_cell.length_a   1.000
_cell.length_b   1.000
_cell.length_c   1.000
_cell.angle_alpha   90.00
_cell.angle_beta   90.00
_cell.angle_gamma   90.00
#
_symmetry.space_group_name_H-M   'P 1'
#
loop_
_entity.id
_entity.type
_entity.pdbx_description
1 polymer ?
#
loop_
_entity_poly.entity_id
_entity_poly.type
_entity_poly.pdbx_seq_one_letter_code
_entity_poly.pdbx_strand_id
1 'polypeptide(L)'
;MADLVAILVYLIVYSFVFLVPAGLSNWRKKQGLPIYTWLLAGSILIEIVILFLMLIVLPSFLTQVLPDISIVFVAPVFGFIGSGLFYYFSAKYFDAKTT
;
A
#
# COMPACT_ATOMS: atom_id res chain seq x y z
N MET A 1 -22.65 16.00 -10.78
CA MET A 1 -22.33 16.24 -9.35
C MET A 1 -21.81 14.96 -8.70
N ALA A 2 -22.53 13.82 -8.77
CA ALA A 2 -22.08 12.54 -8.22
C ALA A 2 -20.73 12.03 -8.78
N ASP A 3 -20.50 12.18 -10.08
CA ASP A 3 -19.25 11.70 -10.72
C ASP A 3 -18.00 12.49 -10.27
N LEU A 4 -18.15 13.78 -10.01
CA LEU A 4 -17.04 14.63 -9.56
C LEU A 4 -16.60 14.27 -8.13
N VAL A 5 -17.57 13.98 -7.26
CA VAL A 5 -17.31 13.55 -5.88
C VAL A 5 -16.61 12.20 -5.87
N ALA A 6 -17.04 11.26 -6.73
CA ALA A 6 -16.38 9.97 -6.87
C ALA A 6 -14.91 10.14 -7.29
N ILE A 7 -14.62 10.93 -8.34
CA ILE A 7 -13.25 11.19 -8.81
C ILE A 7 -12.37 11.80 -7.71
N LEU A 8 -12.89 12.75 -6.94
CA LEU A 8 -12.17 13.35 -5.80
C LEU A 8 -11.86 12.31 -4.71
N VAL A 9 -12.82 11.44 -4.39
CA VAL A 9 -12.61 10.36 -3.42
C VAL A 9 -11.56 9.38 -3.93
N TYR A 10 -11.57 9.02 -5.22
CA TYR A 10 -10.53 8.19 -5.83
C TYR A 10 -9.15 8.85 -5.70
N LEU A 11 -9.02 10.12 -6.06
CA LEU A 11 -7.74 10.84 -5.95
C LEU A 11 -7.23 10.87 -4.51
N ILE A 12 -8.11 11.13 -3.54
CA ILE A 12 -7.76 11.16 -2.11
C ILE A 12 -7.29 9.76 -1.67
N VAL A 13 -8.08 8.72 -1.92
CA VAL A 13 -7.76 7.34 -1.52
C VAL A 13 -6.46 6.86 -2.16
N TYR A 14 -6.23 7.17 -3.44
CA TYR A 14 -5.01 6.81 -4.14
C TYR A 14 -3.81 7.72 -3.80
N SER A 15 -4.03 8.93 -3.28
CA SER A 15 -2.94 9.76 -2.75
C SER A 15 -2.42 9.29 -1.39
N PHE A 16 -3.17 8.43 -0.68
CA PHE A 16 -2.68 7.71 0.50
C PHE A 16 -1.83 6.48 0.15
N VAL A 17 -1.81 6.06 -1.13
CA VAL A 17 -0.77 5.15 -1.66
C VAL A 17 0.56 5.78 -1.34
N PHE A 18 1.55 4.98 -0.94
CA PHE A 18 2.86 5.44 -0.45
C PHE A 18 2.91 5.92 1.01
N LEU A 19 1.80 6.16 1.72
CA LEU A 19 1.88 6.77 3.05
C LEU A 19 2.48 5.82 4.12
N VAL A 20 2.19 4.53 4.04
CA VAL A 20 2.70 3.53 5.01
C VAL A 20 4.19 3.23 4.80
N PRO A 21 4.68 2.91 3.58
CA PRO A 21 6.12 2.71 3.37
C PRO A 21 6.94 3.99 3.67
N ALA A 22 6.42 5.17 3.28
CA ALA A 22 7.06 6.44 3.60
C ALA A 22 7.01 6.77 5.10
N GLY A 23 5.93 6.42 5.78
CA GLY A 23 5.81 6.55 7.24
C GLY A 23 6.83 5.69 7.97
N LEU A 24 6.99 4.43 7.54
CA LEU A 24 7.97 3.50 8.12
C LEU A 24 9.41 3.93 7.86
N SER A 25 9.74 4.43 6.66
CA SER A 25 11.08 4.94 6.37
C SER A 25 11.41 6.17 7.22
N ASN A 26 10.45 7.08 7.41
CA ASN A 26 10.58 8.23 8.30
C ASN A 26 10.72 7.83 9.78
N TRP A 27 9.99 6.81 10.22
CA TRP A 27 10.11 6.27 11.57
C TRP A 27 11.51 5.67 11.81
N ARG A 28 12.04 4.89 10.86
CA ARG A 28 13.41 4.36 10.92
C ARG A 28 14.45 5.47 10.99
N LYS A 29 14.30 6.52 10.18
CA LYS A 29 15.16 7.71 10.22
C LYS A 29 15.19 8.35 11.61
N LYS A 30 14.03 8.48 12.26
CA LYS A 30 13.92 9.02 13.63
C LYS A 30 14.58 8.13 14.69
N GLN A 31 14.74 6.84 14.41
CA GLN A 31 15.44 5.90 15.28
C GLN A 31 16.94 5.78 14.99
N GLY A 32 17.47 6.56 14.04
CA GLY A 32 18.87 6.43 13.61
C GLY A 32 19.17 5.15 12.83
N LEU A 33 18.14 4.42 12.38
CA LEU A 33 18.30 3.20 11.61
C LEU A 33 18.52 3.51 10.13
N PRO A 34 19.30 2.68 9.41
CA PRO A 34 19.52 2.85 7.98
C PRO A 34 18.22 2.72 7.20
N ILE A 35 18.06 3.57 6.19
CA ILE A 35 16.93 3.54 5.26
C ILE A 35 17.36 2.73 4.03
N TYR A 36 16.80 1.54 3.89
CA TYR A 36 17.02 0.72 2.70
C TYR A 36 16.12 1.19 1.56
N THR A 37 16.62 2.11 0.75
CA THR A 37 15.86 2.71 -0.38
C THR A 37 15.41 1.69 -1.41
N TRP A 38 16.20 0.65 -1.66
CA TRP A 38 15.85 -0.44 -2.56
C TRP A 38 14.69 -1.30 -2.01
N LEU A 39 14.62 -1.53 -0.69
CA LEU A 39 13.47 -2.19 -0.05
C LEU A 39 12.23 -1.31 -0.08
N LEU A 40 12.40 0.01 0.06
CA LEU A 40 11.30 0.96 -0.03
C LEU A 40 10.71 0.95 -1.46
N ALA A 41 11.56 0.97 -2.48
CA ALA A 41 11.13 0.85 -3.87
C ALA A 41 10.43 -0.50 -4.14
N GLY A 42 10.96 -1.60 -3.61
CA GLY A 42 10.31 -2.92 -3.71
C GLY A 42 8.95 -2.98 -3.02
N SER A 43 8.83 -2.37 -1.84
CA SER A 43 7.56 -2.24 -1.10
C SER A 43 6.53 -1.44 -1.91
N ILE A 44 6.92 -0.32 -2.49
CA ILE A 44 6.06 0.47 -3.37
C ILE A 44 5.62 -0.33 -4.61
N LEU A 45 6.54 -1.11 -5.20
CA LEU A 45 6.20 -1.96 -6.34
C LEU A 45 5.16 -3.03 -5.95
N ILE A 46 5.32 -3.66 -4.78
CA ILE A 46 4.34 -4.62 -4.24
C ILE A 46 2.97 -3.96 -4.03
N GLU A 47 2.95 -2.73 -3.51
CA GLU A 47 1.71 -1.96 -3.36
C GLU A 47 0.99 -1.75 -4.68
N ILE A 48 1.71 -1.32 -5.73
CA ILE A 48 1.19 -1.12 -7.07
C ILE A 48 0.66 -2.44 -7.66
N VAL A 49 1.39 -3.55 -7.46
CA VAL A 49 0.98 -4.87 -7.96
C VAL A 49 -0.29 -5.36 -7.25
N ILE A 50 -0.39 -5.23 -5.93
CA ILE A 50 -1.58 -5.60 -5.16
C ILE A 50 -2.78 -4.76 -5.61
N LEU A 51 -2.60 -3.45 -5.76
CA LEU A 51 -3.63 -2.53 -6.26
C LEU A 51 -4.12 -2.95 -7.65
N PHE A 52 -3.21 -3.24 -8.57
CA PHE A 52 -3.56 -3.66 -9.94
C PHE A 52 -4.29 -5.01 -9.97
N LEU A 53 -3.79 -6.00 -9.21
CA LEU A 53 -4.44 -7.31 -9.10
C LEU A 53 -5.85 -7.20 -8.49
N MET A 54 -6.03 -6.38 -7.46
CA MET A 54 -7.35 -6.20 -6.84
C MET A 54 -8.32 -5.39 -7.73
N LEU A 55 -7.82 -4.51 -8.59
CA LEU A 55 -8.65 -3.82 -9.57
C LEU A 55 -9.09 -4.72 -10.74
N ILE A 56 -8.33 -5.77 -11.08
CA ILE A 56 -8.61 -6.63 -12.25
C ILE A 56 -9.27 -7.95 -11.87
N VAL A 57 -8.81 -8.58 -10.79
CA VAL A 57 -9.20 -9.96 -10.42
C VAL A 57 -10.40 -9.94 -9.48
N LEU A 58 -10.49 -8.94 -8.61
CA LEU A 58 -11.54 -8.84 -7.59
C LEU A 58 -12.93 -8.43 -8.13
N PRO A 59 -13.09 -7.68 -9.25
CA PRO A 59 -14.39 -7.36 -9.81
C PRO A 59 -15.20 -8.56 -10.26
N SER A 60 -14.61 -9.72 -10.52
CA SER A 60 -15.35 -10.93 -10.90
C SER A 60 -15.87 -11.72 -9.69
N PHE A 61 -15.21 -11.61 -8.53
CA PHE A 61 -15.54 -12.37 -7.32
C PHE A 61 -16.34 -11.56 -6.28
N LEU A 62 -16.02 -10.27 -6.10
CA LEU A 62 -16.68 -9.41 -5.10
C LEU A 62 -17.95 -8.72 -5.61
N THR A 63 -18.13 -8.52 -6.92
CA THR A 63 -19.41 -8.00 -7.47
C THR A 63 -20.57 -8.96 -7.23
N GLN A 64 -20.29 -10.25 -7.03
CA GLN A 64 -21.29 -11.26 -6.70
C GLN A 64 -21.68 -11.26 -5.21
N VAL A 65 -20.82 -10.75 -4.32
CA VAL A 65 -20.96 -10.87 -2.86
C VAL A 65 -21.34 -9.54 -2.20
N LEU A 66 -20.82 -8.41 -2.69
CA LEU A 66 -21.04 -7.07 -2.13
C LEU A 66 -21.12 -6.04 -3.27
N PRO A 67 -22.31 -5.76 -3.84
CA PRO A 67 -22.44 -4.94 -5.05
C PRO A 67 -22.11 -3.45 -4.85
N ASP A 68 -22.17 -2.92 -3.63
CA ASP A 68 -22.24 -1.45 -3.44
C ASP A 68 -21.09 -0.79 -2.65
N ILE A 69 -20.09 -1.53 -2.15
CA ILE A 69 -19.00 -0.94 -1.31
C ILE A 69 -17.57 -1.32 -1.76
N SER A 70 -17.39 -2.23 -2.71
CA SER A 70 -16.55 -3.40 -2.40
C SER A 70 -15.10 -3.49 -2.88
N ILE A 71 -14.57 -2.65 -3.77
CA ILE A 71 -13.20 -2.87 -4.30
C ILE A 71 -12.31 -1.64 -4.17
N VAL A 72 -12.88 -0.47 -4.41
CA VAL A 72 -12.17 0.80 -4.48
C VAL A 72 -11.55 1.20 -3.13
N PHE A 73 -12.25 0.91 -2.03
CA PHE A 73 -11.76 1.24 -0.68
C PHE A 73 -10.93 0.10 -0.08
N VAL A 74 -11.20 -1.13 -0.50
CA VAL A 74 -10.59 -2.34 0.07
C VAL A 74 -9.20 -2.55 -0.52
N ALA A 75 -9.04 -2.38 -1.83
CA ALA A 75 -7.78 -2.61 -2.52
C ALA A 75 -6.61 -1.76 -2.00
N PRO A 76 -6.79 -0.44 -1.76
CA PRO A 76 -5.77 0.41 -1.18
C PRO A 76 -5.38 -0.03 0.23
N VAL A 77 -6.33 -0.41 1.07
CA VAL A 77 -6.06 -0.88 2.44
C VAL A 77 -5.18 -2.12 2.45
N PHE A 78 -5.49 -3.12 1.63
CA PHE A 78 -4.66 -4.32 1.51
C PHE A 78 -3.29 -4.02 0.91
N GLY A 79 -3.22 -3.12 -0.08
CA GLY A 79 -1.98 -2.57 -0.61
C GLY A 79 -1.10 -1.99 0.49
N PHE A 80 -1.65 -1.08 1.32
CA PHE A 80 -0.93 -0.40 2.41
C PHE A 80 -0.35 -1.37 3.44
N ILE A 81 -1.16 -2.33 3.87
CA ILE A 81 -0.77 -3.29 4.90
C ILE A 81 0.30 -4.24 4.34
N GLY A 82 0.07 -4.78 3.15
CA GLY A 82 1.00 -5.71 2.51
C GLY A 82 2.36 -5.08 2.21
N SER A 83 2.37 -3.90 1.59
CA SER A 83 3.61 -3.18 1.25
C SER A 83 4.37 -2.74 2.51
N GLY A 84 3.65 -2.21 3.50
CA GLY A 84 4.23 -1.77 4.77
C GLY A 84 4.87 -2.91 5.55
N LEU A 85 4.18 -4.05 5.68
CA LEU A 85 4.72 -5.23 6.35
C LEU A 85 5.96 -5.76 5.64
N PHE A 86 5.94 -5.82 4.30
CA PHE A 86 7.12 -6.22 3.52
C PHE A 86 8.32 -5.33 3.85
N TYR A 87 8.18 -4.00 3.77
CA TYR A 87 9.27 -3.08 4.08
C TYR A 87 9.78 -3.26 5.51
N TYR A 88 8.87 -3.35 6.48
CA TYR A 88 9.21 -3.50 7.89
C TYR A 88 9.99 -4.78 8.18
N PHE A 89 9.47 -5.94 7.74
CA PHE A 89 10.11 -7.23 8.01
C PHE A 89 11.43 -7.39 7.27
N SER A 90 11.49 -6.98 6.00
CA SER A 90 12.75 -7.01 5.25
C SER A 90 13.78 -6.09 5.89
N ALA A 91 13.43 -4.85 6.23
CA ALA A 91 14.38 -3.94 6.85
C ALA A 91 14.89 -4.46 8.20
N LYS A 92 14.01 -5.03 9.03
CA LYS A 92 14.39 -5.69 10.29
C LYS A 92 15.32 -6.89 10.09
N TYR A 93 15.10 -7.68 9.04
CA TYR A 93 15.96 -8.81 8.70
C TYR A 93 17.38 -8.37 8.32
N PHE A 94 17.50 -7.26 7.56
CA PHE A 94 18.80 -6.71 7.20
C PHE A 94 19.50 -6.06 8.40
N ASP A 95 18.78 -5.34 9.26
CA ASP A 95 19.32 -4.78 10.50
C ASP A 95 19.96 -5.88 11.36
N ALA A 96 19.26 -7.01 11.55
CA ALA A 96 19.74 -8.15 12.31
C ALA A 96 20.97 -8.85 11.71
N LYS A 97 21.23 -8.66 10.41
CA LYS A 97 22.42 -9.19 9.72
C LYS A 97 23.60 -8.22 9.68
N THR A 98 23.35 -6.93 9.89
CA THR A 98 24.41 -5.89 9.85
C THR A 98 24.91 -5.51 11.24
N THR A 99 24.22 -5.93 12.30
CA THR A 99 24.62 -5.80 13.71
C THR A 99 25.34 -7.07 14.16
#